data_AF-B3NPB1-F1
#
_entry.id   AF-B3NPB1-F1
#
_cell.length_a   1.000
_cell.length_b   1.000
_cell.length_c   1.000
_cell.angle_alpha   90.00
_cell.angle_beta   90.00
_cell.angle_gamma   90.00
#
_symmetry.space_group_name_H-M   'P 1'
#
loop_
_entity.id
_entity.type
_entity.pdbx_description
1 polymer ?
#
loop_
_entity_poly.entity_id
_entity_poly.type
_entity_poly.pdbx_seq_one_letter_code
_entity_poly.pdbx_strand_id
1 'polypeptide(L)'
;MDTQATTEGYPSIGAMVEWDEDIGHSVYLRMSSTGFPRGLQAEKILSVFTNANGTRMFNIKFKDSPKVEQLAACEANKRIPHMVIEFYWDHLSLSPKSASGKP
;
A
#
# COMPACT_ATOMS: atom_id res chain seq x y z
N MET A 1 38.65 30.01 1.68
CA MET A 1 39.26 28.85 2.37
C MET A 1 38.13 27.95 2.79
N ASP A 2 37.96 26.96 1.94
CA ASP A 2 36.85 26.04 1.81
C ASP A 2 36.89 24.96 2.88
N THR A 3 35.73 24.46 3.30
CA THR A 3 35.54 23.01 3.46
C THR A 3 34.08 22.70 3.20
N GLN A 4 33.80 22.27 1.97
CA GLN A 4 32.56 21.61 1.59
C GLN A 4 32.66 20.14 2.01
N ALA A 5 31.65 19.64 2.73
CA ALA A 5 31.43 18.21 2.89
C ALA A 5 30.38 17.77 1.87
N THR A 6 30.81 16.99 0.89
CA THR A 6 30.01 16.31 -0.12
C THR A 6 29.44 15.01 0.41
N THR A 7 28.13 14.75 0.24
CA THR A 7 27.63 13.37 0.04
C THR A 7 26.31 13.39 -0.74
N GLU A 8 26.43 13.09 -2.05
CA GLU A 8 25.61 12.16 -2.87
C GLU A 8 24.33 11.59 -2.20
N GLY A 9 23.14 11.51 -2.80
CA GLY A 9 22.62 11.83 -4.11
C GLY A 9 21.13 11.45 -4.12
N TYR A 10 20.22 12.41 -4.27
CA TYR A 10 18.80 12.13 -4.51
C TYR A 10 18.61 11.85 -6.01
N PRO A 11 17.82 10.84 -6.40
CA PRO A 11 17.53 10.63 -7.81
C PRO A 11 16.80 11.86 -8.36
N SER A 12 17.23 12.30 -9.55
CA SER A 12 16.67 13.45 -10.25
C SER A 12 15.18 13.25 -10.47
N ILE A 13 14.38 14.04 -9.76
CA ILE A 13 12.93 14.19 -9.89
C ILE A 13 12.59 14.93 -11.20
N GLY A 14 13.06 14.41 -12.33
CA GLY A 14 12.59 14.84 -13.64
C GLY A 14 11.12 14.43 -13.78
N ALA A 15 10.23 15.41 -13.56
CA ALA A 15 8.77 15.32 -13.59
C ALA A 15 8.09 14.82 -12.30
N MET A 16 7.81 15.75 -11.39
CA MET A 16 6.58 15.69 -10.60
C MET A 16 6.19 17.11 -10.16
N VAL A 17 5.23 17.65 -10.94
CA VAL A 17 4.30 18.77 -10.68
C VAL A 17 4.40 19.37 -9.28
N GLU A 18 4.67 20.68 -9.16
CA GLU A 18 4.68 21.47 -7.90
C GLU A 18 3.95 20.77 -6.74
N TRP A 19 4.72 20.12 -5.86
CA TRP A 19 4.20 19.50 -4.65
C TRP A 19 4.25 20.53 -3.54
N ASP A 20 3.10 20.76 -2.91
CA ASP A 20 3.01 21.47 -1.64
C ASP A 20 3.90 20.73 -0.62
N GLU A 21 4.98 21.38 -0.16
CA GLU A 21 6.05 20.76 0.65
C GLU A 21 5.50 20.07 1.91
N ASP A 22 4.41 20.58 2.48
CA ASP A 22 3.79 20.03 3.69
C ASP A 22 3.07 18.69 3.45
N ILE A 23 2.40 18.56 2.29
CA ILE A 23 1.66 17.36 1.92
C ILE A 23 2.63 16.25 1.47
N GLY A 24 3.66 16.60 0.71
CA GLY A 24 4.66 15.65 0.23
C GLY A 24 5.43 14.99 1.36
N HIS A 25 5.88 15.76 2.36
CA HIS A 25 6.64 15.26 3.50
C HIS A 25 5.79 14.38 4.42
N SER A 26 4.54 14.75 4.69
CA SER A 26 3.61 13.97 5.52
C SER A 26 3.29 12.60 4.89
N VAL A 27 3.10 12.56 3.56
CA VAL A 27 2.86 11.33 2.82
C VAL A 27 4.13 10.46 2.79
N TYR A 28 5.32 11.03 2.55
CA TYR A 28 6.59 10.29 2.58
C TYR A 28 6.96 9.73 3.97
N LEU A 29 6.77 10.49 5.05
CA LEU A 29 6.99 10.04 6.43
C LEU A 29 6.04 8.92 6.83
N ARG A 30 4.77 8.98 6.39
CA ARG A 30 3.81 7.89 6.62
C ARG A 30 4.18 6.64 5.83
N MET A 31 4.68 6.79 4.60
CA MET A 31 5.13 5.67 3.77
C MET A 31 6.43 5.03 4.27
N SER A 32 7.31 5.77 4.96
CA SER A 32 8.56 5.21 5.52
C SER A 32 8.39 4.54 6.87
N SER A 33 7.31 4.83 7.60
CA SER A 33 7.07 4.35 8.97
C SER A 33 6.03 3.23 9.08
N THR A 34 5.39 2.82 7.98
CA THR A 34 4.35 1.77 7.97
C THR A 34 4.52 0.79 6.82
N GLY A 35 4.11 -0.47 7.02
CA GLY A 35 4.15 -1.53 6.03
C GLY A 35 5.54 -2.12 5.78
N PHE A 36 5.83 -2.46 4.51
CA PHE A 36 7.02 -3.20 4.09
C PHE A 36 8.38 -2.50 4.28
N PRO A 37 8.51 -1.15 4.22
CA PRO A 37 9.79 -0.48 4.44
C PRO A 37 10.45 -0.76 5.80
N ARG A 38 9.68 -1.24 6.79
CA ARG A 38 10.19 -1.66 8.10
C ARG A 38 10.88 -3.02 8.11
N GLY A 39 10.88 -3.74 6.99
CA GLY A 39 11.44 -5.10 6.89
C GLY A 39 10.63 -6.18 7.61
N LEU A 40 9.42 -5.87 8.10
CA LEU A 40 8.56 -6.86 8.73
C LEU A 40 7.95 -7.79 7.67
N GLN A 41 7.85 -9.08 8.02
CA GLN A 41 7.21 -10.08 7.17
C GLN A 41 5.69 -9.99 7.32
N ALA A 42 4.96 -9.93 6.21
CA ALA A 42 3.51 -10.04 6.24
C ALA A 42 3.10 -11.43 6.76
N GLU A 43 2.14 -11.47 7.69
CA GLU A 43 1.59 -12.69 8.26
C GLU A 43 0.29 -13.08 7.57
N LYS A 44 -0.63 -12.12 7.39
CA LYS A 44 -1.96 -12.38 6.83
C LYS A 44 -2.62 -11.11 6.29
N ILE A 45 -3.34 -11.23 5.16
CA ILE A 45 -4.31 -10.23 4.72
C ILE A 45 -5.64 -10.49 5.44
N LEU A 46 -6.12 -9.50 6.17
CA LEU A 46 -7.35 -9.61 6.98
C LEU A 46 -8.58 -9.20 6.21
N SER A 47 -8.48 -8.12 5.44
CA SER A 47 -9.58 -7.62 4.62
C SER A 47 -9.09 -6.73 3.48
N VAL A 48 -9.99 -6.48 2.54
CA VAL A 48 -9.79 -5.54 1.44
C VAL A 48 -10.98 -4.59 1.39
N PHE A 49 -10.72 -3.31 1.15
CA PHE A 49 -11.76 -2.30 0.97
C PHE A 49 -11.37 -1.31 -0.13
N THR A 50 -12.33 -0.59 -0.65
CA THR A 50 -12.11 0.51 -1.59
C THR A 50 -12.25 1.82 -0.83
N ASN A 51 -11.24 2.68 -0.88
CA ASN A 51 -11.30 3.99 -0.22
C ASN A 51 -12.16 4.99 -1.01
N ALA A 52 -12.34 6.21 -0.48
CA ALA A 52 -13.11 7.28 -1.12
C ALA A 52 -12.61 7.66 -2.52
N ASN A 53 -11.33 7.42 -2.82
CA ASN A 53 -10.71 7.72 -4.11
C ASN A 53 -10.81 6.55 -5.10
N GLY A 54 -11.54 5.48 -4.77
CA GLY A 54 -11.64 4.28 -5.61
C GLY A 54 -10.40 3.36 -5.52
N THR A 55 -9.43 3.66 -4.68
CA THR A 55 -8.22 2.84 -4.50
C THR A 55 -8.53 1.64 -3.62
N ARG A 56 -8.13 0.46 -4.09
CA ARG A 56 -8.21 -0.77 -3.30
C ARG A 56 -7.07 -0.84 -2.28
N MET A 57 -7.43 -1.06 -1.03
CA MET A 57 -6.54 -1.10 0.13
C MET A 57 -6.68 -2.44 0.86
N PHE A 58 -5.57 -3.00 1.29
CA PHE A 58 -5.52 -4.18 2.14
C PHE A 58 -5.23 -3.81 3.58
N ASN A 59 -5.87 -4.51 4.51
CA ASN A 59 -5.50 -4.52 5.92
C ASN A 59 -4.62 -5.74 6.17
N ILE A 60 -3.35 -5.51 6.52
CA ILE A 60 -2.33 -6.56 6.67
C ILE A 60 -1.88 -6.63 8.12
N LYS A 61 -1.84 -7.86 8.65
CA LYS A 61 -1.13 -8.18 9.88
C LYS A 61 0.31 -8.53 9.53
N PHE A 62 1.26 -7.87 10.18
CA PHE A 62 2.68 -8.19 10.09
C PHE A 62 3.11 -9.05 11.28
N LYS A 63 4.09 -9.92 11.07
CA LYS A 63 4.74 -10.67 12.15
C LYS A 63 5.36 -9.69 13.15
N ASP A 64 5.27 -10.05 14.43
CA ASP A 64 5.79 -9.26 15.55
C ASP A 64 5.23 -7.82 15.62
N SER A 65 4.11 -7.56 14.93
CA SER A 65 3.39 -6.30 15.01
C SER A 65 1.98 -6.52 15.58
N PRO A 66 1.62 -5.87 16.71
CA PRO A 66 0.27 -5.97 17.25
C PRO A 66 -0.74 -5.11 16.47
N LYS A 67 -0.28 -4.30 15.51
CA LYS A 67 -1.11 -3.36 14.74
C LYS A 67 -1.42 -3.94 13.36
N VAL A 68 -2.65 -3.69 12.91
CA VAL A 68 -3.05 -3.91 11.52
C VAL A 68 -2.71 -2.67 10.71
N GLU A 69 -2.05 -2.85 9.58
CA GLU A 69 -1.61 -1.76 8.74
C GLU A 69 -2.32 -1.77 7.39
N GLN A 70 -2.58 -0.57 6.87
CA GLN A 70 -3.21 -0.37 5.58
C GLN A 70 -2.16 -0.21 4.49
N LEU A 71 -2.29 -1.00 3.43
CA LEU A 71 -1.41 -0.95 2.27
C LEU A 71 -2.22 -0.89 0.99
N ALA A 72 -1.74 -0.11 0.02
CA ALA A 72 -2.36 -0.07 -1.29
C ALA A 72 -2.20 -1.42 -2.00
N ALA A 73 -3.22 -1.84 -2.73
CA ALA A 73 -3.16 -3.09 -3.49
C ALA A 73 -2.00 -3.11 -4.49
N CYS A 74 -1.64 -1.97 -5.08
CA CYS A 74 -0.51 -1.86 -5.99
C CYS A 74 0.85 -2.24 -5.36
N GLU A 75 1.03 -1.99 -4.06
CA GLU A 75 2.26 -2.37 -3.34
C GLU A 75 2.20 -3.82 -2.87
N ALA A 76 1.06 -4.25 -2.31
CA ALA A 76 0.86 -5.63 -1.87
C ALA A 76 1.04 -6.64 -3.03
N ASN A 77 0.51 -6.33 -4.22
CA ASN A 77 0.64 -7.18 -5.41
C ASN A 77 2.10 -7.40 -5.83
N LYS A 78 3.00 -6.45 -5.53
CA LYS A 78 4.43 -6.56 -5.85
C LYS A 78 5.21 -7.29 -4.76
N ARG A 79 4.86 -7.04 -3.49
CA ARG A 79 5.63 -7.51 -2.32
C ARG A 79 5.24 -8.90 -1.85
N ILE A 80 3.95 -9.23 -1.90
CA ILE A 80 3.38 -10.49 -1.38
C ILE A 80 2.38 -11.13 -2.36
N PRO A 81 2.73 -11.30 -3.66
CA PRO A 81 1.79 -11.71 -4.71
C PRO A 81 1.04 -13.01 -4.40
N HIS A 82 1.72 -14.04 -3.89
CA HIS A 82 1.09 -15.32 -3.58
C HIS A 82 0.01 -15.19 -2.49
N MET A 83 0.29 -14.45 -1.42
CA MET A 83 -0.68 -14.20 -0.35
C MET A 83 -1.90 -13.41 -0.84
N VAL A 84 -1.70 -12.48 -1.79
CA VAL A 84 -2.81 -11.75 -2.42
C VAL A 84 -3.69 -12.69 -3.25
N ILE A 85 -3.08 -13.60 -4.02
CA ILE A 85 -3.81 -14.58 -4.83
C ILE A 85 -4.61 -15.52 -3.93
N GLU A 86 -3.98 -16.09 -2.91
CA GLU A 86 -4.63 -16.98 -1.93
C GLU A 86 -5.80 -16.28 -1.24
N PHE A 87 -5.61 -15.03 -0.81
CA PHE A 87 -6.67 -14.25 -0.19
C PHE A 87 -7.91 -14.14 -1.10
N TYR A 88 -7.72 -13.84 -2.39
CA TYR A 88 -8.86 -13.78 -3.31
C TYR A 88 -9.47 -15.14 -3.62
N TRP A 89 -8.66 -16.19 -3.66
CA TRP A 89 -9.15 -17.55 -3.87
C TRP A 89 -10.11 -17.98 -2.76
N ASP A 90 -9.73 -17.71 -1.50
CA ASP A 90 -10.51 -18.09 -0.32
C ASP A 90 -11.78 -17.25 -0.12
N HIS A 91 -11.83 -16.04 -0.68
CA HIS A 91 -12.90 -15.06 -0.47
C HIS A 91 -13.74 -14.80 -1.72
N LEU A 92 -13.59 -15.62 -2.77
CA LEU A 92 -14.34 -15.48 -4.01
C LEU A 92 -15.82 -15.81 -3.77
N SER A 93 -16.68 -14.79 -3.87
CA SER A 93 -18.14 -14.98 -3.86
C SER A 93 -18.70 -14.65 -5.24
N LEU A 94 -19.24 -15.68 -5.92
CA LEU A 94 -19.99 -15.50 -7.15
C LEU A 94 -21.41 -15.09 -6.77
N SER A 95 -21.74 -13.80 -6.88
CA SER A 95 -23.14 -13.41 -6.78
C SER A 95 -23.91 -14.01 -7.96
N PRO A 96 -25.05 -14.67 -7.74
CA PRO A 96 -25.96 -14.96 -8.84
C PRO A 96 -26.33 -13.62 -9.45
N LYS A 97 -26.07 -13.44 -10.76
CA LYS A 97 -26.51 -12.25 -11.50
C LYS A 97 -27.97 -12.04 -11.15
N SER A 98 -28.29 -10.83 -10.68
CA SER A 98 -29.64 -10.42 -10.31
C SER A 98 -30.65 -11.05 -11.26
N ALA A 99 -31.38 -12.05 -10.78
CA ALA A 99 -32.55 -12.57 -11.45
C ALA A 99 -33.63 -11.49 -11.35
N SER A 100 -33.46 -10.42 -12.11
CA SER A 100 -34.49 -9.41 -12.35
C SER A 100 -35.48 -10.01 -13.35
N GLY A 101 -36.20 -11.02 -12.89
CA GLY A 101 -37.44 -11.48 -13.49
C GLY A 101 -38.55 -11.13 -12.52
N LYS A 102 -39.15 -9.95 -12.66
CA LYS A 102 -40.52 -9.74 -12.17
C LYS A 102 -41.46 -10.22 -13.29
N PRO A 103 -42.51 -10.98 -12.96
CA PRO A 103 -43.49 -11.45 -13.94
C PRO A 103 -44.23 -10.29 -14.62
#